data_AF-A0A6G1R419-F1
#
_entry.id   AF-A0A6G1R419-F1
#
_cell.length_a   1.000
_cell.length_b   1.000
_cell.length_c   1.000
_cell.angle_alpha   90.00
_cell.angle_beta   90.00
_cell.angle_gamma   90.00
#
_symmetry.space_group_name_H-M   'P 1'
#
loop_
_entity.id
_entity.type
_entity.pdbx_description
1 polymer ?
#
loop_
_entity_poly.entity_id
_entity_poly.type
_entity_poly.pdbx_seq_one_letter_code
_entity_poly.pdbx_strand_id
1 'polypeptide(L)'
;EKIQHAHGLQITDTTDGQTRNLFVYHESGKEIVDWFNAIRAARYHYLKTTFPAVPEPELIPRITRNFVKEGYMEKTGPKQKEAFKVRWFCLDSQERNLMYFKNPLDAFAQGQVFIGRMDR
;
A
#
# COMPACT_ATOMS: atom_id res chain seq x y z
N GLU A 1 -13.89 7.39 -5.81
CA GLU A 1 -12.71 7.18 -4.94
C GLU A 1 -13.07 6.20 -3.83
N LYS A 2 -12.19 5.25 -3.44
CA LYS A 2 -12.59 4.05 -2.65
C LYS A 2 -13.06 4.33 -1.22
N ILE A 3 -12.53 5.37 -0.57
CA ILE A 3 -12.87 5.76 0.82
C ILE A 3 -14.20 6.53 0.87
N GLN A 4 -14.74 6.96 -0.27
CA GLN A 4 -15.97 7.76 -0.39
C GLN A 4 -15.96 9.06 0.44
N HIS A 5 -14.77 9.63 0.69
CA HIS A 5 -14.57 10.90 1.36
C HIS A 5 -13.46 11.69 0.66
N ALA A 6 -13.67 12.97 0.38
CA ALA A 6 -12.72 13.81 -0.37
C ALA A 6 -11.36 13.98 0.35
N HIS A 7 -11.36 13.79 1.67
CA HIS A 7 -10.19 13.87 2.53
C HIS A 7 -9.79 12.48 3.07
N GLY A 8 -10.05 11.42 2.31
CA GLY A 8 -9.68 10.06 2.70
C GLY A 8 -8.17 9.82 2.60
N LEU A 9 -7.59 9.21 3.62
CA LEU A 9 -6.19 8.78 3.66
C LEU A 9 -6.13 7.28 3.97
N GLN A 10 -5.39 6.53 3.17
CA GLN A 10 -5.01 5.16 3.48
C GLN A 10 -3.62 5.14 4.10
N ILE A 11 -3.49 4.49 5.25
CA ILE A 11 -2.22 4.20 5.90
C ILE A 11 -2.03 2.68 5.84
N THR A 12 -0.83 2.24 5.47
CA THR A 12 -0.47 0.82 5.50
C THR A 12 0.64 0.60 6.50
N ASP A 13 0.44 -0.36 7.39
CA ASP A 13 1.43 -0.79 8.38
C ASP A 13 1.77 -2.26 8.17
N THR A 14 3.05 -2.62 8.25
CA THR A 14 3.51 -4.00 8.06
C THR A 14 4.16 -4.48 9.34
N THR A 15 3.50 -5.42 10.00
CA THR A 15 3.99 -6.06 11.23
C THR A 15 3.91 -7.58 11.04
N ASP A 16 4.96 -8.30 11.41
CA ASP A 16 5.04 -9.78 11.30
C ASP A 16 4.69 -10.34 9.91
N GLY A 17 5.10 -9.63 8.85
CA GLY A 17 4.86 -10.02 7.46
C GLY A 17 3.42 -9.83 6.97
N GLN A 18 2.52 -9.29 7.81
CA GLN A 18 1.17 -8.91 7.43
C GLN A 18 1.06 -7.40 7.23
N THR A 19 0.51 -6.99 6.10
CA THR A 19 0.15 -5.58 5.85
C THR A 19 -1.29 -5.33 6.30
N ARG A 20 -1.48 -4.38 7.22
CA ARG A 20 -2.77 -3.86 7.64
C ARG A 20 -3.06 -2.53 6.95
N ASN A 21 -4.25 -2.40 6.39
CA ASN A 21 -4.79 -1.14 5.89
C ASN A 21 -5.60 -0.44 6.98
N LEU A 22 -5.35 0.85 7.16
CA LEU A 22 -6.14 1.78 7.94
C LEU A 22 -6.70 2.84 7.00
N PHE A 23 -8.00 3.10 7.09
CA PHE A 23 -8.68 4.13 6.30
C PHE A 23 -9.18 5.18 7.27
N VAL A 24 -8.67 6.40 7.14
CA VAL A 24 -9.00 7.52 8.02
C VAL A 24 -9.39 8.71 7.16
N TYR A 25 -10.09 9.66 7.75
CA TYR A 25 -10.40 10.93 7.11
C TYR A 25 -10.52 12.03 8.17
N HIS A 26 -10.56 13.27 7.72
CA HIS A 26 -10.89 14.40 8.56
C HIS A 26 -11.80 15.37 7.78
N GLU A 27 -12.71 16.06 8.47
CA GLU A 27 -13.63 17.02 7.85
C GLU A 27 -12.86 18.22 7.24
N SER A 28 -11.85 18.70 7.96
CA SER A 28 -10.89 19.70 7.43
C SER A 28 -9.85 19.03 6.53
N GLY A 29 -9.79 19.47 5.27
CA GLY A 29 -8.75 19.05 4.32
C GLY A 29 -7.35 19.49 4.75
N LYS A 30 -7.23 20.62 5.46
CA LYS A 30 -5.95 21.07 6.02
C LYS A 30 -5.42 20.06 7.04
N GLU A 31 -6.27 19.62 7.97
CA GLU A 31 -5.85 18.70 9.03
C GLU A 31 -5.40 17.35 8.46
N ILE A 32 -6.12 16.77 7.49
CA ILE A 32 -5.66 15.49 6.90
C ILE A 32 -4.32 15.65 6.16
N VAL A 33 -4.10 16.80 5.51
CA VAL A 33 -2.85 17.09 4.82
C VAL A 33 -1.71 17.32 5.81
N ASP A 34 -1.97 17.99 6.94
CA ASP A 34 -1.00 18.16 8.01
C ASP A 34 -0.60 16.80 8.62
N TRP A 35 -1.58 15.91 8.87
CA TRP A 35 -1.31 14.53 9.30
C TRP A 35 -0.48 13.74 8.28
N PHE A 36 -0.83 13.83 6.99
CA PHE A 36 -0.07 13.19 5.93
C PHE A 36 1.38 13.68 5.91
N ASN A 37 1.61 14.99 6.02
CA ASN A 37 2.96 15.56 6.03
C ASN A 37 3.73 15.22 7.32
N ALA A 38 3.07 15.14 8.48
CA ALA A 38 3.69 14.71 9.72
C ALA A 38 4.19 13.26 9.64
N ILE A 39 3.36 12.35 9.10
CA ILE A 39 3.75 10.94 8.86
C ILE A 39 4.94 10.88 7.88
N ARG A 40 4.90 11.67 6.80
CA ARG A 40 6.02 11.78 5.85
C ARG A 40 7.30 12.26 6.51
N ALA A 41 7.24 13.29 7.35
CA ALA A 41 8.40 13.82 8.05
C ALA A 41 9.01 12.78 9.02
N ALA A 42 8.16 12.06 9.77
CA ALA A 42 8.59 10.98 10.65
C ALA A 42 9.26 9.84 9.85
N ARG A 43 8.66 9.43 8.72
CA ARG A 43 9.24 8.41 7.83
C ARG A 43 10.56 8.86 7.21
N TYR A 44 10.67 10.11 6.78
CA TYR A 44 11.91 10.68 6.26
C TYR A 44 13.02 10.68 7.32
N HIS A 45 12.72 11.13 8.54
CA HIS A 45 13.68 11.10 9.65
C HIS A 45 14.16 9.66 9.94
N TYR A 46 13.23 8.70 9.99
CA TYR A 46 13.57 7.28 10.13
C TYR A 46 14.50 6.78 9.02
N LEU A 47 14.17 7.08 7.75
CA LEU A 47 14.96 6.65 6.59
C LEU A 47 16.37 7.25 6.63
N LYS A 48 16.49 8.55 6.92
CA LYS A 48 17.78 9.25 7.01
C LYS A 48 18.66 8.70 8.13
N THR A 49 18.06 8.35 9.26
CA THR A 49 18.77 7.78 10.43
C THR A 49 19.19 6.33 10.17
N THR A 50 18.33 5.54 9.52
CA THR A 50 18.58 4.12 9.26
C THR A 50 19.55 3.91 8.10
N PHE A 51 19.54 4.80 7.10
CA PHE A 51 20.33 4.70 5.88
C PHE A 51 21.18 5.96 5.64
N PRO A 52 22.14 6.29 6.53
CA PRO A 52 22.89 7.55 6.48
C PRO A 52 23.77 7.70 5.23
N ALA A 53 24.16 6.60 4.59
CA ALA A 53 24.95 6.59 3.36
C ALA A 53 24.12 6.76 2.08
N VAL A 54 22.78 6.67 2.17
CA VAL A 54 21.90 6.80 1.01
C VAL A 54 21.60 8.28 0.76
N PRO A 55 21.86 8.80 -0.45
CA PRO A 55 21.58 10.20 -0.78
C PRO A 55 20.10 10.53 -0.60
N GLU A 56 19.82 11.76 -0.16
CA GLU A 56 18.45 12.23 0.05
C GLU A 56 17.52 12.01 -1.17
N PRO A 57 17.93 12.27 -2.42
CA PRO A 57 17.09 12.01 -3.59
C PRO A 57 16.63 10.55 -3.74
N GLU A 58 17.40 9.59 -3.20
CA GLU A 58 17.02 8.17 -3.20
C GLU A 58 16.09 7.80 -2.03
N LEU A 59 16.04 8.62 -0.98
CA LEU A 59 15.14 8.46 0.16
C LEU A 59 13.75 9.03 -0.12
N ILE A 60 13.66 10.17 -0.82
CA ILE A 60 12.39 10.88 -1.09
C ILE A 60 11.30 9.94 -1.65
N PRO A 61 11.57 9.09 -2.66
CA PRO A 61 10.55 8.19 -3.22
C PRO A 61 10.03 7.14 -2.22
N ARG A 62 10.78 6.84 -1.15
CA ARG A 62 10.46 5.82 -0.14
C ARG A 62 9.68 6.37 1.06
N ILE A 63 9.47 7.69 1.11
CA ILE A 63 8.71 8.35 2.18
C ILE A 63 7.23 7.97 2.09
N THR A 64 6.70 7.87 0.88
CA THR A 64 5.30 7.50 0.62
C THR A 64 5.22 6.31 -0.30
N ARG A 65 4.27 5.44 -0.01
CA ARG A 65 3.93 4.27 -0.81
C ARG A 65 2.73 4.59 -1.68
N ASN A 66 2.85 4.38 -2.98
CA ASN A 66 1.75 4.54 -3.92
C ASN A 66 1.52 3.22 -4.66
N PHE A 67 0.25 2.80 -4.77
CA PHE A 67 -0.09 1.67 -5.62
C PHE A 67 -0.06 2.11 -7.09
N VAL A 68 0.69 1.38 -7.91
CA VAL A 68 0.82 1.67 -9.34
C VAL A 68 -0.48 1.37 -10.08
N LYS A 69 -1.22 0.37 -9.62
CA LYS A 69 -2.52 0.01 -10.17
C LYS A 69 -3.38 -0.63 -9.09
N GLU A 70 -4.66 -0.30 -9.12
CA GLU A 70 -5.67 -0.96 -8.32
C GLU A 70 -6.89 -1.26 -9.18
N GLY A 71 -7.67 -2.28 -8.81
CA GLY A 71 -8.90 -2.61 -9.52
C GLY A 71 -9.41 -4.02 -9.27
N TYR A 72 -10.62 -4.28 -9.74
CA TYR A 72 -11.20 -5.61 -9.72
C TYR A 72 -10.62 -6.48 -10.81
N MET A 73 -10.24 -7.70 -10.44
CA MET A 73 -9.88 -8.78 -11.36
C MET A 73 -10.41 -10.10 -10.83
N GLU A 74 -10.56 -11.09 -11.71
CA GLU A 74 -10.90 -12.46 -11.31
C GLU A 74 -9.64 -13.28 -11.05
N LYS A 75 -9.70 -14.15 -10.05
CA LYS A 75 -8.65 -15.15 -9.79
C LYS A 75 -9.24 -16.51 -9.44
N THR A 76 -8.52 -17.57 -9.79
CA THR A 76 -8.76 -18.94 -9.30
C THR A 76 -7.77 -19.30 -8.19
N GLY A 77 -7.89 -20.51 -7.65
CA GLY A 77 -7.00 -21.08 -6.64
C GLY A 77 -5.76 -21.75 -7.25
N PRO A 78 -4.87 -22.25 -6.41
CA PRO A 78 -3.58 -22.82 -6.84
C PRO A 78 -3.74 -24.07 -7.72
N LYS A 79 -4.85 -24.82 -7.60
CA LYS A 79 -5.10 -26.00 -8.45
C LYS A 79 -5.70 -25.64 -9.80
N GLN A 80 -6.02 -24.37 -10.03
CA GLN A 80 -6.67 -23.85 -11.24
C GLN A 80 -8.01 -24.54 -11.57
N LYS A 81 -8.63 -25.19 -10.58
CA LYS A 81 -9.92 -25.90 -10.70
C LYS A 81 -10.99 -25.28 -9.84
N GLU A 82 -10.58 -24.42 -8.90
CA GLU A 82 -11.49 -23.65 -8.07
C GLU A 82 -12.23 -22.61 -8.92
N ALA A 83 -13.49 -22.34 -8.57
CA ALA A 83 -14.26 -21.30 -9.24
C ALA A 83 -13.54 -19.94 -9.14
N PHE A 84 -13.58 -19.18 -10.23
CA PHE A 84 -13.05 -17.82 -10.25
C PHE A 84 -13.81 -16.94 -9.26
N LYS A 85 -13.07 -16.05 -8.60
CA LYS A 85 -13.60 -15.09 -7.64
C LYS A 85 -13.09 -13.70 -7.99
N VAL A 86 -14.00 -12.74 -8.11
CA VAL A 86 -13.66 -11.32 -8.24
C VAL A 86 -13.01 -10.83 -6.93
N ARG A 87 -11.88 -10.15 -7.04
CA ARG A 87 -11.12 -9.56 -5.92
C ARG A 87 -10.64 -8.18 -6.28
N TRP A 88 -10.51 -7.30 -5.28
CA TRP A 88 -9.83 -6.01 -5.44
C TRP A 88 -8.33 -6.24 -5.31
N PHE A 89 -7.56 -5.83 -6.32
CA PHE A 89 -6.12 -5.97 -6.33
C PHE A 89 -5.45 -4.61 -6.12
N CYS A 90 -4.30 -4.62 -5.44
CA CYS A 90 -3.41 -3.48 -5.28
C CYS A 90 -1.99 -3.91 -5.66
N LEU A 91 -1.41 -3.28 -6.69
CA LEU A 91 -0.03 -3.50 -7.10
C LEU A 91 0.87 -2.44 -6.49
N ASP A 92 1.76 -2.86 -5.61
CA ASP A 92 2.81 -2.02 -5.04
C ASP A 92 4.16 -2.30 -5.70
N SER A 93 4.73 -1.27 -6.34
CA SER A 93 6.05 -1.38 -6.97
C SER A 93 7.21 -1.30 -5.98
N GLN A 94 7.04 -0.65 -4.83
CA GLN A 94 8.12 -0.47 -3.87
C GLN A 94 8.45 -1.80 -3.18
N GLU A 95 7.43 -2.48 -2.65
CA GLU A 95 7.60 -3.81 -2.05
C GLU A 95 7.50 -4.94 -3.08
N ARG A 96 7.21 -4.62 -4.35
CA ARG A 96 6.97 -5.59 -5.43
C ARG A 96 5.91 -6.63 -5.05
N ASN A 97 4.83 -6.18 -4.44
CA ASN A 97 3.77 -7.05 -3.96
C ASN A 97 2.45 -6.75 -4.66
N LEU A 98 1.82 -7.82 -5.16
CA LEU A 98 0.45 -7.81 -5.64
C LEU A 98 -0.45 -8.40 -4.54
N MET A 99 -1.20 -7.53 -3.86
CA MET A 99 -2.13 -7.91 -2.80
C MET A 99 -3.55 -8.01 -3.36
N TYR A 100 -4.37 -8.90 -2.80
CA TYR A 100 -5.78 -9.00 -3.18
C TYR A 100 -6.73 -9.12 -1.98
N PHE A 101 -7.87 -8.46 -2.07
CA PHE A 101 -8.85 -8.25 -1.01
C PHE A 101 -10.24 -8.69 -1.47
N LYS A 102 -11.14 -9.00 -0.51
CA LYS A 102 -12.54 -9.25 -0.85
C LYS A 102 -13.23 -7.94 -1.21
N ASN A 103 -12.99 -6.89 -0.42
CA ASN A 103 -13.46 -5.53 -0.65
C ASN A 103 -12.28 -4.52 -0.65
N PRO A 104 -12.40 -3.36 -1.32
CA PRO A 104 -11.32 -2.37 -1.40
C PRO A 104 -10.91 -1.74 -0.06
N LEU A 105 -11.79 -1.79 0.94
CA LEU A 105 -11.57 -1.23 2.29
C LEU A 105 -11.32 -2.31 3.36
N ASP A 106 -11.03 -3.55 2.96
CA ASP A 106 -10.66 -4.59 3.91
C ASP A 106 -9.33 -4.24 4.60
N ALA A 107 -9.28 -4.46 5.92
CA ALA A 107 -8.09 -4.20 6.72
C ALA A 107 -6.91 -5.13 6.37
N PHE A 108 -7.17 -6.34 5.90
CA PHE A 108 -6.14 -7.33 5.58
C PHE A 108 -6.39 -7.96 4.21
N ALA A 109 -5.29 -8.26 3.52
CA ALA A 109 -5.34 -8.98 2.25
C ALA A 109 -5.79 -10.44 2.48
N GLN A 110 -6.51 -10.98 1.52
CA GLN A 110 -6.78 -12.42 1.43
C GLN A 110 -5.52 -13.20 1.02
N GLY A 111 -4.58 -12.52 0.38
CA GLY A 111 -3.26 -13.03 0.09
C GLY A 111 -2.41 -12.01 -0.68
N GLN A 112 -1.14 -12.33 -0.82
CA GLN A 112 -0.15 -11.52 -1.52
C GLN A 112 0.73 -12.38 -2.40
N VAL A 113 1.18 -11.82 -3.52
CA VAL A 113 2.11 -12.45 -4.46
C VAL A 113 3.28 -11.50 -4.65
N PHE A 114 4.50 -11.98 -4.37
CA PHE A 114 5.71 -11.24 -4.66
C PHE A 114 6.00 -11.29 -6.18
N ILE A 115 6.27 -10.13 -6.77
CA ILE A 115 6.59 -9.97 -8.18
C ILE A 115 8.10 -9.88 -8.32
N GLY A 116 8.70 -11.01 -8.74
CA GLY A 116 10.13 -11.12 -8.98
C GLY A 116 10.61 -10.20 -10.10
N ARG A 117 11.94 -10.12 -10.24
CA ARG A 117 12.54 -9.57 -11.46
C ARG A 117 12.54 -10.67 -12.52
N MET A 118 12.57 -10.30 -13.79
CA MET A 118 12.90 -11.27 -14.84
C MET A 118 14.30 -11.83 -14.55
N ASP A 119 14.42 -13.14 -14.52
CA ASP A 119 15.70 -13.81 -14.49
C ASP A 119 16.47 -13.38 -15.76
N ARG A 120 17.72 -12.92 -15.58
CA ARG A 120 18.61 -12.59 -16.70
C ARG A 120 19.28 -13.84 -17.22
#